data_AF-A0A3A8EHT5-F1
#
_entry.id   AF-A0A3A8EHT5-F1
#
_cell.length_a   1.000
_cell.length_b   1.000
_cell.length_c   1.000
_cell.angle_alpha   90.00
_cell.angle_beta   90.00
_cell.angle_gamma   90.00
#
_symmetry.space_group_name_H-M   'P 1'
#
loop_
_entity.id
_entity.type
_entity.pdbx_description
1 polymer ?
#
loop_
_entity_poly.entity_id
_entity_poly.type
_entity_poly.pdbx_seq_one_letter_code
_entity_poly.pdbx_strand_id
1 'polypeptide(L)'
;MENSLRSYHDVDVTLPSQLFNVAFSYTTTDTLDFIDSMVLRLLVIAPLSAEKIARFLGLSNHETDVLLTKLLKQMQIKHLEDDRFALTQRLEKAFSDVCAIPYVNKIEDNIQKMSFEMIGLNPEPVNPNASDNGANSIKLDASNQYLSNGESLVSKEFQKNFRFYFSQGLVKLNPSVDEKKLQLYKMSQVEKLRDHSRRFTLPLTLDENYTPTEISDFNHMENLNKIEDSLYAALRSAKKPQNIEDILKVLHELDMEDTFSVESIFSENKLNLDRLFKLEHKSNEYFIGPIYSKENSDLFFKTIKQYQDQNNDDKQLYWLAPSDEFWGKSDRFSDFIDRLSTTTITKNFKCFLPVAYRNDKQSIASYKKLITAEAGAKHFLTFKESSVVFDGNFELLVMKDSFCVLIIHVSDSSTNILTTVPVGIIVKNKAIAQSFYKFFEDLENDGENFFGLLNSK
;
A
#
# COMPACT_ATOMS: atom_id res chain seq x y z
N MET A 1 9.61 0.59 30.87
CA MET A 1 9.36 -0.81 30.51
C MET A 1 8.71 -0.75 29.14
N GLU A 2 9.38 -1.25 28.10
CA GLU A 2 8.72 -1.40 26.80
C GLU A 2 7.55 -2.38 27.00
N ASN A 3 6.33 -1.94 26.74
CA ASN A 3 5.16 -2.82 26.77
C ASN A 3 5.41 -3.96 25.79
N SER A 4 5.37 -5.20 26.27
CA SER A 4 5.59 -6.36 25.40
C SER A 4 4.38 -6.58 24.49
N LEU A 5 4.43 -6.01 23.28
CA LEU A 5 3.40 -6.20 22.27
C LEU A 5 3.43 -7.64 21.75
N ARG A 6 2.26 -8.24 21.58
CA ARG A 6 2.13 -9.61 21.04
C ARG A 6 1.38 -9.57 19.72
N SER A 7 2.01 -10.02 18.63
CA SER A 7 1.33 -10.13 17.33
C SER A 7 0.38 -11.32 17.31
N TYR A 8 -0.77 -11.16 16.65
CA TYR A 8 -1.70 -12.27 16.40
C TYR A 8 -2.06 -12.44 14.93
N HIS A 9 -1.83 -11.42 14.10
CA HIS A 9 -2.04 -11.47 12.65
C HIS A 9 -1.31 -10.30 11.99
N ASP A 10 -0.82 -10.48 10.76
CA ASP A 10 -0.39 -9.37 9.91
C ASP A 10 -1.27 -9.36 8.64
N VAL A 11 -1.87 -8.21 8.31
CA VAL A 11 -2.78 -8.07 7.16
C VAL A 11 -2.34 -6.89 6.30
N ASP A 12 -2.28 -7.09 5.00
CA ASP A 12 -2.05 -6.00 4.06
C ASP A 12 -3.36 -5.31 3.71
N VAL A 13 -3.32 -3.98 3.74
CA VAL A 13 -4.39 -3.11 3.27
C VAL A 13 -3.90 -2.24 2.13
N THR A 14 -4.79 -1.86 1.25
CA THR A 14 -4.46 -1.01 0.10
C THR A 14 -5.36 0.21 0.03
N LEU A 15 -4.73 1.39 -0.04
CA LEU A 15 -5.40 2.65 -0.30
C LEU A 15 -5.60 2.83 -1.81
N PRO A 16 -6.81 3.21 -2.27
CA PRO A 16 -7.06 3.53 -3.66
C PRO A 16 -6.34 4.85 -3.99
N SER A 17 -5.50 4.85 -5.02
CA SER A 17 -4.64 5.97 -5.35
C SER A 17 -4.68 6.30 -6.84
N GLN A 18 -4.43 7.56 -7.17
CA GLN A 18 -4.40 8.02 -8.56
C GLN A 18 -3.12 8.80 -8.84
N LEU A 19 -2.52 8.50 -9.99
CA LEU A 19 -1.35 9.20 -10.50
C LEU A 19 -1.79 10.29 -11.49
N PHE A 20 -1.28 11.50 -11.32
CA PHE A 20 -1.62 12.65 -12.14
C PHE A 20 -0.37 13.30 -12.74
N ASN A 21 -0.55 13.87 -13.93
CA ASN A 21 0.30 14.94 -14.43
C ASN A 21 -0.30 16.28 -13.98
N VAL A 22 0.45 17.04 -13.20
CA VAL A 22 0.07 18.36 -12.72
C VAL A 22 0.89 19.41 -13.45
N ALA A 23 0.27 20.10 -14.41
CA ALA A 23 0.86 21.17 -15.19
C ALA A 23 0.50 22.53 -14.58
N PHE A 24 1.52 23.32 -14.27
CA PHE A 24 1.36 24.61 -13.62
C PHE A 24 2.49 25.58 -14.00
N SER A 25 2.28 26.86 -13.74
CA SER A 25 3.28 27.89 -13.89
C SER A 25 3.54 28.55 -12.54
N TYR A 26 4.80 28.88 -12.24
CA TYR A 26 5.19 29.54 -11.00
C TYR A 26 6.01 30.79 -11.29
N THR A 27 5.96 31.75 -10.36
CA THR A 27 6.79 32.96 -10.43
C THR A 27 8.14 32.68 -9.76
N THR A 28 9.21 32.94 -10.49
CA THR A 28 10.59 32.98 -9.99
C THR A 28 11.19 34.37 -10.27
N THR A 29 12.35 34.65 -9.69
CA THR A 29 13.13 35.85 -9.99
C THR A 29 14.28 35.46 -10.89
N ASP A 30 14.35 36.09 -12.07
CA ASP A 30 15.55 36.01 -12.91
C ASP A 30 16.42 37.24 -12.66
N THR A 31 17.73 37.07 -12.80
CA THR A 31 18.65 38.21 -12.88
C THR A 31 18.66 38.69 -14.32
N LEU A 32 18.51 40.00 -14.52
CA LEU A 32 18.73 40.59 -15.84
C LEU A 32 20.11 40.19 -16.36
N ASP A 33 20.22 40.00 -17.68
CA ASP A 33 21.52 39.78 -18.30
C ASP A 33 22.46 40.93 -17.94
N PHE A 34 23.78 40.67 -17.94
CA PHE A 34 24.75 41.62 -17.41
C PHE A 34 24.63 43.00 -18.06
N ILE A 35 24.40 43.04 -19.38
CA ILE A 35 24.33 44.27 -20.15
C ILE A 35 23.03 45.04 -19.83
N ASP A 36 21.88 44.38 -19.81
CA ASP A 36 20.60 44.96 -19.38
C ASP A 36 20.73 45.51 -17.95
N SER A 37 21.32 44.74 -17.03
CA SER A 37 21.54 45.17 -15.64
C SER A 37 22.40 46.42 -15.55
N MET A 38 23.49 46.49 -16.33
CA MET A 38 24.37 47.66 -16.33
C MET A 38 23.67 48.89 -16.91
N VAL A 39 22.93 48.77 -18.02
CA VAL A 39 22.17 49.90 -18.59
C VAL A 39 21.17 50.43 -17.57
N LEU A 40 20.38 49.55 -16.96
CA LEU A 40 19.37 49.98 -16.00
C LEU A 40 19.99 50.66 -14.78
N ARG A 41 21.13 50.17 -14.27
CA ARG A 41 21.89 50.83 -13.18
C ARG A 41 22.41 52.21 -13.57
N LEU A 42 22.92 52.37 -14.78
CA LEU A 42 23.34 53.69 -15.28
C LEU A 42 22.16 54.68 -15.29
N LEU A 43 20.98 54.19 -15.71
CA LEU A 43 19.77 54.99 -15.80
C LEU A 43 19.09 55.27 -14.45
N VAL A 44 19.37 54.48 -13.41
CA VAL A 44 19.02 54.84 -12.01
C VAL A 44 19.78 56.09 -11.57
N ILE A 45 21.06 56.21 -11.96
CA ILE A 45 21.92 57.32 -11.54
C ILE A 45 21.48 58.62 -12.23
N ALA A 46 21.28 58.57 -13.55
CA ALA A 46 20.84 59.73 -14.32
C ALA A 46 20.27 59.33 -15.69
N PRO A 47 19.38 60.16 -16.29
CA PRO A 47 19.01 60.00 -17.69
C PRO A 47 20.20 60.19 -18.65
N LEU A 48 20.40 59.26 -19.57
CA LEU A 48 21.55 59.22 -20.49
C LEU A 48 21.12 59.08 -21.95
N SER A 49 21.91 59.63 -22.87
CA SER A 49 21.73 59.40 -24.32
C SER A 49 22.29 58.05 -24.75
N ALA A 50 21.82 57.53 -25.89
CA ALA A 50 22.32 56.27 -26.46
C ALA A 50 23.85 56.28 -26.65
N GLU A 51 24.42 57.41 -27.11
CA GLU A 51 25.88 57.57 -27.31
C GLU A 51 26.67 57.37 -26.00
N LYS A 52 26.18 57.89 -24.88
CA LYS A 52 26.84 57.76 -23.58
C LYS A 52 26.77 56.33 -23.05
N ILE A 53 25.64 55.66 -23.26
CA ILE A 53 25.44 54.24 -22.90
C ILE A 53 26.38 53.36 -23.74
N ALA A 54 26.41 53.57 -25.06
CA ALA A 54 27.29 52.86 -25.99
C ALA A 54 28.76 53.00 -25.60
N ARG A 55 29.22 54.24 -25.35
CA ARG A 55 30.59 54.54 -24.95
C ARG A 55 30.98 53.87 -23.63
N PHE A 56 30.09 53.88 -22.64
CA PHE A 56 30.37 53.28 -21.33
C PHE A 56 30.49 51.76 -21.40
N LEU A 57 29.60 51.11 -22.16
CA LEU A 57 29.56 49.65 -22.26
C LEU A 57 30.43 49.06 -23.38
N GLY A 58 31.03 49.91 -24.23
CA GLY A 58 31.83 49.48 -25.37
C GLY A 58 31.01 48.84 -26.49
N LEU A 59 29.72 49.18 -26.60
CA LEU A 59 28.80 48.65 -27.61
C LEU A 59 28.89 49.43 -28.92
N SER A 60 28.68 48.76 -30.05
CA SER A 60 28.46 49.41 -31.33
C SER A 60 27.11 50.15 -31.37
N ASN A 61 26.94 51.03 -32.35
CA ASN A 61 25.66 51.74 -32.56
C ASN A 61 24.51 50.76 -32.81
N HIS A 62 24.76 49.68 -33.55
CA HIS A 62 23.74 48.68 -33.84
C HIS A 62 23.34 47.87 -32.59
N GLU A 63 24.31 47.43 -31.78
CA GLU A 63 24.04 46.71 -30.54
C GLU A 63 23.29 47.59 -29.52
N THR A 64 23.67 48.87 -29.43
CA THR A 64 23.01 49.83 -28.55
C THR A 64 21.55 50.06 -28.96
N ASP A 65 21.29 50.17 -30.26
CA ASP A 65 19.93 50.35 -30.79
C ASP A 65 19.04 49.13 -30.53
N VAL A 66 19.56 47.92 -30.78
CA VAL A 66 18.86 46.65 -30.48
C VAL A 66 18.54 46.54 -28.98
N LEU A 67 19.52 46.87 -28.13
CA LEU A 67 19.39 46.83 -26.67
C LEU A 67 18.35 47.83 -26.16
N LEU A 68 18.45 49.11 -26.54
CA LEU A 68 17.52 50.13 -26.09
C LEU A 68 16.10 49.87 -26.62
N THR A 69 15.97 49.39 -27.85
CA THR A 69 14.67 48.99 -28.42
C THR A 69 14.04 47.83 -27.63
N LYS A 70 14.84 46.82 -27.23
CA LYS A 70 14.39 45.73 -26.36
C LYS A 70 13.88 46.26 -25.02
N LEU A 71 14.67 47.10 -24.33
CA LEU A 71 14.31 47.66 -23.01
C LEU A 71 13.08 48.58 -23.07
N LEU A 72 12.93 49.36 -24.16
CA LEU A 72 11.74 50.18 -24.42
C LEU A 72 10.49 49.31 -24.63
N LYS A 73 10.58 48.26 -25.45
CA LYS A 73 9.45 47.32 -25.68
C LYS A 73 9.01 46.63 -24.39
N GLN A 74 9.95 46.36 -23.49
CA GLN A 74 9.67 45.78 -22.16
C GLN A 74 9.16 46.81 -21.13
N MET A 75 8.99 48.08 -21.52
CA MET A 75 8.59 49.20 -20.66
C MET A 75 9.49 49.38 -19.42
N GLN A 76 10.76 49.01 -19.54
CA GLN A 76 11.74 49.17 -18.46
C GLN A 76 12.35 50.58 -18.47
N ILE A 77 12.49 51.17 -19.67
CA ILE A 77 12.97 52.53 -19.89
C ILE A 77 11.95 53.34 -20.69
N LYS A 78 12.10 54.67 -20.68
CA LYS A 78 11.31 55.63 -21.47
C LYS A 78 12.21 56.63 -22.16
N HIS A 79 11.76 57.14 -23.31
CA HIS A 79 12.38 58.24 -24.00
C HIS A 79 11.94 59.57 -23.38
N LEU A 80 12.87 60.50 -23.19
CA LEU A 80 12.62 61.87 -22.76
C LEU A 80 12.56 62.80 -23.97
N GLU A 81 12.13 64.05 -23.77
CA GLU A 81 12.01 65.04 -24.86
C GLU A 81 13.36 65.48 -25.46
N ASP A 82 14.48 65.15 -24.80
CA ASP A 82 15.84 65.56 -25.16
C ASP A 82 16.74 64.41 -25.64
N ASP A 83 16.14 63.38 -26.26
CA ASP A 83 16.83 62.19 -26.78
C ASP A 83 17.62 61.39 -25.73
N ARG A 84 17.27 61.56 -24.45
CA ARG A 84 17.79 60.74 -23.34
C ARG A 84 16.79 59.67 -22.94
N PHE A 85 17.34 58.60 -22.39
CA PHE A 85 16.60 57.50 -21.80
C PHE A 85 16.59 57.66 -20.29
N ALA A 86 15.47 57.34 -19.66
CA ALA A 86 15.34 57.25 -18.21
C ALA A 86 14.59 55.97 -17.84
N LEU A 87 14.68 55.55 -16.59
CA LEU A 87 13.85 54.46 -16.09
C LEU A 87 12.36 54.84 -16.11
N THR A 88 11.49 53.84 -16.20
CA THR A 88 10.06 54.06 -15.91
C THR A 88 9.83 54.18 -14.40
N GLN A 89 8.78 54.91 -14.00
CA GLN A 89 8.45 55.13 -12.59
C GLN A 89 8.24 53.83 -11.80
N ARG A 90 7.81 52.76 -12.47
CA ARG A 90 7.67 51.42 -11.89
C ARG A 90 9.03 50.83 -11.49
N LEU A 91 10.03 50.98 -12.36
CA LEU A 91 11.35 50.40 -12.16
C LEU A 91 12.18 51.24 -11.18
N GLU A 92 12.08 52.57 -11.22
CA GLU A 92 12.73 53.47 -10.25
C GLU A 92 12.42 53.08 -8.80
N LYS A 93 11.16 52.72 -8.52
CA LYS A 93 10.73 52.25 -7.18
C LYS A 93 11.25 50.86 -6.79
N ALA A 94 11.69 50.06 -7.77
CA ALA A 94 12.19 48.70 -7.54
C ALA A 94 13.67 48.66 -7.16
N PHE A 95 14.42 49.74 -7.39
CA PHE A 95 15.81 49.87 -6.94
C PHE A 95 15.87 50.41 -5.51
N SER A 96 16.44 49.63 -4.59
CA SER A 96 16.71 50.09 -3.23
C SER A 96 17.99 50.92 -3.11
N ASP A 97 18.94 50.73 -4.04
CA ASP A 97 20.18 51.50 -4.20
C ASP A 97 20.74 51.28 -5.63
N VAL A 98 21.71 52.09 -6.06
CA VAL A 98 22.43 52.00 -7.36
C VAL A 98 23.09 50.62 -7.57
N CYS A 99 23.50 49.96 -6.49
CA CYS A 99 24.10 48.63 -6.51
C CYS A 99 23.07 47.49 -6.47
N ALA A 100 21.78 47.79 -6.28
CA ALA A 100 20.75 46.77 -6.21
C ALA A 100 20.61 46.07 -7.59
N ILE A 101 20.57 44.74 -7.58
CA ILE A 101 20.24 43.96 -8.78
C ILE A 101 18.72 43.99 -8.93
N PRO A 102 18.17 44.65 -9.97
CA PRO A 102 16.74 44.58 -10.22
C PRO A 102 16.38 43.14 -10.60
N TYR A 103 15.53 42.52 -9.80
CA TYR A 103 14.95 41.21 -10.13
C TYR A 103 13.76 41.42 -11.04
N VAL A 104 13.69 40.65 -12.13
CA VAL A 104 12.49 40.61 -12.96
C VAL A 104 11.74 39.33 -12.63
N ASN A 105 10.44 39.47 -12.37
CA ASN A 105 9.55 38.33 -12.21
C ASN A 105 9.50 37.56 -13.53
N LYS A 106 9.94 36.31 -13.50
CA LYS A 106 9.85 35.36 -14.60
C LYS A 106 8.79 34.33 -14.26
N ILE A 107 7.99 33.97 -15.24
CA ILE A 107 7.03 32.87 -15.13
C ILE A 107 7.69 31.67 -15.79
N GLU A 108 7.77 30.57 -15.06
CA GLU A 108 8.26 29.29 -15.57
C GLU A 108 7.14 28.25 -15.52
N ASP A 109 7.00 27.50 -16.61
CA ASP A 109 6.07 26.37 -16.71
C ASP A 109 6.75 25.10 -16.21
N ASN A 110 5.99 24.24 -15.53
CA ASN A 110 6.45 22.95 -15.05
C ASN A 110 5.31 21.91 -15.11
N ILE A 111 5.70 20.65 -15.27
CA ILE A 111 4.81 19.50 -15.21
C ILE A 111 5.40 18.52 -14.21
N GLN A 112 4.69 18.31 -13.10
CA GLN A 112 5.09 17.38 -12.05
C GLN A 112 4.16 16.17 -12.05
N LYS A 113 4.75 14.96 -12.02
CA LYS A 113 4.00 13.74 -11.69
C LYS A 113 3.76 13.69 -10.20
N MET A 114 2.52 13.49 -9.78
CA MET A 114 2.14 13.39 -8.38
C MET A 114 1.13 12.27 -8.16
N SER A 115 1.30 11.53 -7.07
CA SER A 115 0.38 10.50 -6.62
C SER A 115 -0.43 11.01 -5.44
N PHE A 116 -1.72 10.66 -5.39
CA PHE A 116 -2.58 10.96 -4.26
C PHE A 116 -3.40 9.73 -3.90
N GLU A 117 -3.52 9.43 -2.60
CA GLU A 117 -4.55 8.50 -2.13
C GLU A 117 -5.90 9.21 -2.14
N MET A 118 -6.96 8.48 -2.48
CA MET A 118 -8.25 9.05 -2.86
C MET A 118 -9.29 9.06 -1.73
N ILE A 119 -8.95 8.65 -0.51
CA ILE A 119 -9.81 8.70 0.67
C ILE A 119 -9.67 10.04 1.39
N GLY A 120 -8.45 10.39 1.76
CA GLY A 120 -8.07 11.64 2.44
C GLY A 120 -7.50 12.71 1.51
N LEU A 121 -7.22 12.39 0.24
CA LEU A 121 -6.51 13.25 -0.73
C LEU A 121 -5.08 13.59 -0.30
N ASN A 122 -4.39 12.67 0.37
CA ASN A 122 -3.00 12.86 0.78
C ASN A 122 -2.03 12.61 -0.37
N PRO A 123 -0.99 13.47 -0.53
CA PRO A 123 0.05 13.24 -1.53
C PRO A 123 0.95 12.08 -1.11
N GLU A 124 1.45 11.35 -2.11
CA GLU A 124 2.28 10.16 -1.89
C GLU A 124 3.53 10.18 -2.77
N PRO A 125 4.61 9.52 -2.33
CA PRO A 125 5.76 9.29 -3.19
C PRO A 125 5.33 8.61 -4.49
N VAL A 126 5.77 9.14 -5.63
CA VAL A 126 5.52 8.51 -6.92
C VAL A 126 6.33 7.20 -6.97
N ASN A 127 5.64 6.07 -6.80
CA ASN A 127 6.29 4.77 -6.87
C ASN A 127 6.58 4.41 -8.35
N PRO A 128 7.85 4.18 -8.74
CA PRO A 128 8.18 3.77 -10.10
C PRO A 128 7.63 2.37 -10.46
N ASN A 129 7.41 1.49 -9.49
CA ASN A 129 6.89 0.13 -9.67
C ASN A 129 5.40 0.03 -9.32
N ALA A 130 4.57 0.81 -10.01
CA ALA A 130 3.12 0.78 -9.81
C ALA A 130 2.44 -0.36 -10.59
N SER A 131 2.88 -1.59 -10.33
CA SER A 131 2.22 -2.83 -10.77
C SER A 131 1.43 -3.50 -9.65
N ASP A 132 1.45 -2.96 -8.43
CA ASP A 132 0.62 -3.46 -7.34
C ASP A 132 -0.86 -3.20 -7.67
N ASN A 133 -1.56 -4.28 -7.99
CA ASN A 133 -2.99 -4.30 -8.31
C ASN A 133 -3.86 -4.52 -7.05
N GLY A 134 -3.25 -4.51 -5.87
CA GLY A 134 -3.89 -4.86 -4.60
C GLY A 134 -4.34 -6.31 -4.54
N ALA A 135 -3.58 -7.22 -5.13
CA ALA A 135 -3.71 -8.66 -4.84
C ALA A 135 -3.39 -8.92 -3.36
N ASN A 136 -3.94 -9.96 -2.75
CA ASN A 136 -3.57 -10.33 -1.36
C ASN A 136 -3.73 -9.20 -0.32
N SER A 137 -4.66 -8.27 -0.52
CA SER A 137 -4.92 -7.19 0.44
C SER A 137 -6.41 -6.95 0.67
N ILE A 138 -6.71 -6.25 1.76
CA ILE A 138 -8.02 -5.63 2.00
C ILE A 138 -8.01 -4.28 1.32
N LYS A 139 -8.96 -4.09 0.38
CA LYS A 139 -9.08 -2.85 -0.36
C LYS A 139 -9.92 -1.88 0.43
N LEU A 140 -9.37 -0.71 0.72
CA LEU A 140 -10.16 0.39 1.26
C LEU A 140 -10.87 1.09 0.10
N ASP A 141 -12.08 1.53 0.35
CA ASP A 141 -12.90 2.19 -0.67
C ASP A 141 -12.87 3.70 -0.49
N ALA A 142 -12.56 4.39 -1.58
CA ALA A 142 -12.78 5.82 -1.71
C ALA A 142 -14.18 6.06 -2.28
N SER A 143 -14.81 7.16 -1.87
CA SER A 143 -16.11 7.52 -2.43
C SER A 143 -16.03 7.78 -3.93
N ASN A 144 -17.09 7.43 -4.66
CA ASN A 144 -17.19 7.68 -6.11
C ASN A 144 -16.97 9.16 -6.48
N GLN A 145 -17.31 10.07 -5.56
CA GLN A 145 -17.06 11.50 -5.73
C GLN A 145 -15.57 11.80 -5.84
N TYR A 146 -14.73 11.19 -4.99
CA TYR A 146 -13.27 11.41 -5.02
C TYR A 146 -12.66 10.75 -6.26
N LEU A 147 -13.04 9.51 -6.56
CA LEU A 147 -12.50 8.77 -7.70
C LEU A 147 -12.83 9.41 -9.06
N SER A 148 -14.03 9.97 -9.21
CA SER A 148 -14.49 10.55 -10.47
C SER A 148 -14.06 12.01 -10.66
N ASN A 149 -13.86 12.76 -9.57
CA ASN A 149 -13.48 14.18 -9.61
C ASN A 149 -12.01 14.42 -9.25
N GLY A 150 -11.17 13.38 -9.33
CA GLY A 150 -9.77 13.42 -8.89
C GLY A 150 -8.99 14.60 -9.45
N GLU A 151 -9.10 14.88 -10.76
CA GLU A 151 -8.40 15.99 -11.41
C GLU A 151 -8.76 17.36 -10.81
N SER A 152 -10.06 17.59 -10.55
CA SER A 152 -10.56 18.84 -9.96
C SER A 152 -10.15 18.98 -8.50
N LEU A 153 -10.22 17.88 -7.74
CA LEU A 153 -9.82 17.85 -6.34
C LEU A 153 -8.31 18.09 -6.18
N VAL A 154 -7.49 17.37 -6.93
CA VAL A 154 -6.03 17.54 -6.95
C VAL A 154 -5.65 18.94 -7.39
N SER A 155 -6.32 19.51 -8.40
CA SER A 155 -6.07 20.89 -8.83
C SER A 155 -6.29 21.89 -7.69
N LYS A 156 -7.36 21.74 -6.91
CA LYS A 156 -7.65 22.61 -5.75
C LYS A 156 -6.66 22.40 -4.62
N GLU A 157 -6.36 21.14 -4.29
CA GLU A 157 -5.46 20.80 -3.19
C GLU A 157 -4.02 21.22 -3.49
N PHE A 158 -3.56 21.04 -4.74
CA PHE A 158 -2.28 21.53 -5.20
C PHE A 158 -2.18 23.05 -5.14
N GLN A 159 -3.21 23.78 -5.58
CA GLN A 159 -3.24 25.25 -5.49
C GLN A 159 -3.08 25.73 -4.04
N LYS A 160 -3.77 25.07 -3.11
CA LYS A 160 -3.73 25.40 -1.69
C LYS A 160 -2.37 25.09 -1.05
N ASN A 161 -1.73 23.98 -1.43
CA ASN A 161 -0.55 23.46 -0.73
C ASN A 161 0.74 23.46 -1.55
N PHE A 162 0.79 24.15 -2.69
CA PHE A 162 1.95 24.18 -3.60
C PHE A 162 3.30 24.39 -2.90
N ARG A 163 3.38 25.38 -2.01
CA ARG A 163 4.61 25.69 -1.26
C ARG A 163 5.02 24.54 -0.33
N PHE A 164 4.04 23.90 0.32
CA PHE A 164 4.29 22.75 1.18
C PHE A 164 4.80 21.57 0.35
N TYR A 165 4.22 21.30 -0.82
CA TYR A 165 4.71 20.22 -1.69
C TYR A 165 6.13 20.47 -2.22
N PHE A 166 6.49 21.73 -2.46
CA PHE A 166 7.87 22.08 -2.79
C PHE A 166 8.82 21.84 -1.60
N SER A 167 8.47 22.31 -0.40
CA SER A 167 9.32 22.16 0.79
C SER A 167 9.51 20.70 1.23
N GLN A 168 8.51 19.85 0.99
CA GLN A 168 8.59 18.40 1.22
C GLN A 168 9.30 17.64 0.09
N GLY A 169 9.76 18.32 -0.98
CA GLY A 169 10.46 17.70 -2.11
C GLY A 169 9.57 16.87 -3.04
N LEU A 170 8.24 16.97 -2.90
CA LEU A 170 7.25 16.31 -3.77
C LEU A 170 7.13 17.01 -5.12
N VAL A 171 7.38 18.32 -5.15
CA VAL A 171 7.50 19.14 -6.36
C VAL A 171 8.96 19.54 -6.52
N LYS A 172 9.55 19.22 -7.68
CA LYS A 172 10.94 19.59 -7.98
C LYS A 172 10.95 20.75 -8.98
N LEU A 173 11.49 21.89 -8.54
CA LEU A 173 11.69 23.08 -9.37
C LEU A 173 13.19 23.32 -9.59
N ASN A 174 13.52 24.34 -10.38
CA ASN A 174 14.91 24.73 -10.62
C ASN A 174 15.62 25.11 -9.29
N PRO A 175 16.90 24.73 -9.11
CA PRO A 175 17.63 24.91 -7.85
C PRO A 175 17.89 26.38 -7.47
N SER A 176 17.71 27.31 -8.41
CA SER A 176 17.92 28.76 -8.21
C SER A 176 16.72 29.49 -7.59
N VAL A 177 15.64 28.77 -7.28
CA VAL A 177 14.37 29.36 -6.82
C VAL A 177 14.42 29.61 -5.30
N ASP A 178 14.25 30.87 -4.90
CA ASP A 178 14.05 31.24 -3.49
C ASP A 178 12.64 30.83 -3.01
N GLU A 179 12.57 29.86 -2.10
CA GLU A 179 11.34 29.33 -1.53
C GLU A 179 10.42 30.44 -0.98
N LYS A 180 10.97 31.51 -0.39
CA LYS A 180 10.18 32.61 0.18
C LYS A 180 9.44 33.41 -0.89
N LYS A 181 10.00 33.48 -2.10
CA LYS A 181 9.45 34.21 -3.25
C LYS A 181 8.66 33.33 -4.20
N LEU A 182 8.71 32.01 -4.02
CA LEU A 182 7.98 31.05 -4.83
C LEU A 182 6.46 31.27 -4.68
N GLN A 183 5.78 31.53 -5.79
CA GLN A 183 4.31 31.60 -5.82
C GLN A 183 3.81 30.85 -7.05
N LEU A 184 2.68 30.17 -6.87
CA LEU A 184 1.94 29.59 -7.98
C LEU A 184 1.31 30.73 -8.80
N TYR A 185 1.66 30.83 -10.08
CA TYR A 185 1.07 31.82 -10.97
C TYR A 185 -0.28 31.34 -11.51
N LYS A 186 -0.31 30.11 -12.03
CA LYS A 186 -1.49 29.54 -12.67
C LYS A 186 -1.44 28.02 -12.66
N MET A 187 -2.60 27.38 -12.50
CA MET A 187 -2.81 25.99 -12.88
C MET A 187 -3.15 25.90 -14.36
N SER A 188 -2.40 25.09 -15.10
CA SER A 188 -2.63 24.88 -16.52
C SER A 188 -3.58 23.71 -16.73
N GLN A 189 -3.22 22.52 -16.24
CA GLN A 189 -4.01 21.31 -16.39
C GLN A 189 -3.65 20.30 -15.30
N VAL A 190 -4.62 19.48 -14.91
CA VAL A 190 -4.38 18.25 -14.15
C VAL A 190 -4.99 17.12 -14.98
N GLU A 191 -4.19 16.11 -15.29
CA GLU A 191 -4.60 14.96 -16.09
C GLU A 191 -4.34 13.68 -15.30
N LYS A 192 -5.37 12.86 -15.12
CA LYS A 192 -5.24 11.53 -14.52
C LYS A 192 -4.55 10.60 -15.51
N LEU A 193 -3.43 10.02 -15.07
CA LEU A 193 -2.68 9.04 -15.85
C LEU A 193 -3.20 7.62 -15.64
N ARG A 194 -3.41 7.22 -14.38
CA ARG A 194 -3.91 5.89 -14.03
C ARG A 194 -4.35 5.79 -12.58
N ASP A 195 -5.18 4.79 -12.31
CA ASP A 195 -5.41 4.26 -10.96
C ASP A 195 -4.28 3.30 -10.56
N HIS A 196 -3.97 3.26 -9.27
CA HIS A 196 -3.18 2.21 -8.65
C HIS A 196 -3.58 2.07 -7.17
N SER A 197 -2.89 1.19 -6.46
CA SER A 197 -3.04 1.04 -5.02
C SER A 197 -1.73 1.34 -4.31
N ARG A 198 -1.83 1.83 -3.07
CA ARG A 198 -0.69 1.90 -2.14
C ARG A 198 -0.93 0.93 -1.01
N ARG A 199 -0.01 -0.03 -0.86
CA ARG A 199 -0.06 -1.07 0.16
C ARG A 199 0.56 -0.63 1.47
N PHE A 200 -0.06 -1.06 2.56
CA PHE A 200 0.43 -0.99 3.93
C PHE A 200 0.28 -2.36 4.56
N THR A 201 1.35 -2.88 5.16
CA THR A 201 1.28 -4.08 6.00
C THR A 201 0.94 -3.65 7.41
N LEU A 202 -0.23 -4.05 7.90
CA LEU A 202 -0.69 -3.73 9.25
C LEU A 202 -0.28 -4.85 10.21
N PRO A 203 0.62 -4.58 11.17
CA PRO A 203 0.87 -5.51 12.26
C PRO A 203 -0.28 -5.42 13.27
N LEU A 204 -1.03 -6.51 13.44
CA LEU A 204 -2.11 -6.55 14.43
C LEU A 204 -1.57 -7.14 15.73
N THR A 205 -1.46 -6.26 16.73
CA THR A 205 -0.88 -6.60 18.04
C THR A 205 -1.87 -6.40 19.18
N LEU A 206 -1.59 -7.10 20.27
CA LEU A 206 -2.27 -6.99 21.55
C LEU A 206 -1.31 -6.41 22.59
N ASP A 207 -1.86 -5.65 23.53
CA ASP A 207 -1.16 -5.20 24.73
C ASP A 207 -1.08 -6.32 25.80
N GLU A 208 -0.52 -5.99 26.97
CA GLU A 208 -0.36 -6.93 28.08
C GLU A 208 -1.69 -7.42 28.68
N ASN A 209 -2.79 -6.70 28.41
CA ASN A 209 -4.15 -7.05 28.83
C ASN A 209 -4.93 -7.75 27.70
N TYR A 210 -4.26 -8.18 26.63
CA TYR A 210 -4.88 -8.81 25.47
C TYR A 210 -5.89 -7.92 24.75
N THR A 211 -5.69 -6.61 24.81
CA THR A 211 -6.50 -5.62 24.09
C THR A 211 -5.79 -5.21 22.80
N PRO A 212 -6.50 -5.14 21.66
CA PRO A 212 -5.93 -4.65 20.42
C PRO A 212 -5.36 -3.25 20.56
N THR A 213 -4.14 -3.08 20.08
CA THR A 213 -3.51 -1.76 20.02
C THR A 213 -4.06 -0.94 18.86
N GLU A 214 -3.98 0.37 19.00
CA GLU A 214 -4.32 1.32 17.93
C GLU A 214 -3.40 1.13 16.71
N ILE A 215 -3.96 1.22 15.51
CA ILE A 215 -3.22 1.11 14.26
C ILE A 215 -2.63 2.48 13.95
N SER A 216 -1.31 2.62 14.06
CA SER A 216 -0.62 3.92 13.93
C SER A 216 0.07 4.13 12.58
N ASP A 217 -0.04 3.15 11.66
CA ASP A 217 0.62 3.15 10.35
C ASP A 217 0.27 4.38 9.49
N PHE A 218 -0.90 4.98 9.73
CA PHE A 218 -1.40 6.13 8.98
C PHE A 218 -1.11 7.49 9.64
N ASN A 219 -0.50 7.54 10.83
CA ASN A 219 -0.32 8.78 11.62
C ASN A 219 0.49 9.88 10.90
N HIS A 220 1.21 9.53 9.84
CA HIS A 220 1.96 10.47 9.01
C HIS A 220 1.10 11.17 7.93
N MET A 221 -0.17 10.78 7.78
CA MET A 221 -1.10 11.31 6.78
C MET A 221 -2.03 12.37 7.36
N GLU A 222 -2.45 13.32 6.52
CA GLU A 222 -3.54 14.24 6.86
C GLU A 222 -4.90 13.55 6.71
N ASN A 223 -5.97 14.16 7.24
CA ASN A 223 -7.33 13.62 7.19
C ASN A 223 -7.44 12.17 7.73
N LEU A 224 -6.58 11.80 8.68
CA LEU A 224 -6.43 10.47 9.27
C LEU A 224 -7.77 9.82 9.62
N ASN A 225 -8.68 10.55 10.26
CA ASN A 225 -10.01 10.06 10.65
C ASN A 225 -10.77 9.39 9.49
N LYS A 226 -10.68 9.92 8.25
CA LYS A 226 -11.35 9.32 7.09
C LYS A 226 -10.74 7.98 6.69
N ILE A 227 -9.42 7.87 6.80
CA ILE A 227 -8.67 6.66 6.48
C ILE A 227 -8.96 5.60 7.55
N GLU A 228 -8.92 5.98 8.83
CA GLU A 228 -9.27 5.11 9.96
C GLU A 228 -10.72 4.62 9.87
N ASP A 229 -11.67 5.52 9.61
CA ASP A 229 -13.09 5.15 9.44
C ASP A 229 -13.26 4.10 8.32
N SER A 230 -12.60 4.32 7.17
CA SER A 230 -12.62 3.39 6.04
C SER A 230 -11.95 2.05 6.38
N LEU A 231 -10.81 2.10 7.08
CA LEU A 231 -10.08 0.92 7.54
C LEU A 231 -10.92 0.07 8.49
N TYR A 232 -11.41 0.66 9.58
CA TYR A 232 -12.21 -0.07 10.58
C TYR A 232 -13.53 -0.56 9.99
N ALA A 233 -14.14 0.16 9.04
CA ALA A 233 -15.30 -0.32 8.31
C ALA A 233 -14.96 -1.56 7.46
N ALA A 234 -13.86 -1.53 6.72
CA ALA A 234 -13.41 -2.66 5.89
C ALA A 234 -13.07 -3.90 6.74
N LEU A 235 -12.32 -3.71 7.84
CA LEU A 235 -11.98 -4.81 8.76
C LEU A 235 -13.24 -5.41 9.40
N ARG A 236 -14.18 -4.58 9.86
CA ARG A 236 -15.46 -5.06 10.42
C ARG A 236 -16.32 -5.80 9.40
N SER A 237 -16.35 -5.32 8.16
CA SER A 237 -17.10 -5.97 7.08
C SER A 237 -16.50 -7.31 6.65
N ALA A 238 -15.18 -7.46 6.77
CA ALA A 238 -14.48 -8.71 6.46
C ALA A 238 -14.54 -9.73 7.61
N LYS A 239 -14.69 -9.26 8.86
CA LYS A 239 -14.69 -10.12 10.04
C LYS A 239 -15.87 -11.10 10.02
N LYS A 240 -15.55 -12.38 10.20
CA LYS A 240 -16.55 -13.44 10.39
C LYS A 240 -17.47 -13.13 11.59
N PRO A 241 -18.74 -13.56 11.56
CA PRO A 241 -19.56 -13.64 12.75
C PRO A 241 -18.89 -14.47 13.87
N GLN A 242 -19.37 -14.31 15.10
CA GLN A 242 -18.97 -15.16 16.22
C GLN A 242 -19.16 -16.63 15.85
N ASN A 243 -18.11 -17.46 16.01
CA ASN A 243 -18.09 -18.83 15.51
C ASN A 243 -17.56 -19.86 16.53
N ILE A 244 -17.36 -19.50 17.80
CA ILE A 244 -16.80 -20.43 18.80
C ILE A 244 -17.70 -21.67 18.99
N GLU A 245 -19.02 -21.50 19.03
CA GLU A 245 -19.95 -22.64 19.20
C GLU A 245 -19.88 -23.62 18.04
N ASP A 246 -19.79 -23.11 16.81
CA ASP A 246 -19.65 -23.93 15.60
C ASP A 246 -18.32 -24.68 15.59
N ILE A 247 -17.24 -24.01 15.99
CA ILE A 247 -15.91 -24.64 16.14
C ILE A 247 -15.98 -25.78 17.16
N LEU A 248 -16.55 -25.55 18.34
CA LEU A 248 -16.64 -26.55 19.40
C LEU A 248 -17.48 -27.75 18.94
N LYS A 249 -18.59 -27.51 18.26
CA LYS A 249 -19.44 -28.56 17.68
C LYS A 249 -18.66 -29.44 16.70
N VAL A 250 -17.89 -28.85 15.79
CA VAL A 250 -17.09 -29.61 14.80
C VAL A 250 -16.00 -30.43 15.50
N LEU A 251 -15.31 -29.86 16.49
CA LEU A 251 -14.27 -30.57 17.24
C LEU A 251 -14.84 -31.76 18.03
N HIS A 252 -16.06 -31.61 18.56
CA HIS A 252 -16.80 -32.69 19.21
C HIS A 252 -17.18 -33.79 18.21
N GLU A 253 -17.77 -33.43 17.07
CA GLU A 253 -18.18 -34.38 16.02
C GLU A 253 -17.00 -35.19 15.45
N LEU A 254 -15.80 -34.60 15.46
CA LEU A 254 -14.56 -35.26 15.02
C LEU A 254 -13.85 -36.07 16.12
N ASP A 255 -14.32 -36.03 17.37
CA ASP A 255 -13.66 -36.63 18.55
C ASP A 255 -12.22 -36.12 18.75
N MET A 256 -12.05 -34.81 18.60
CA MET A 256 -10.72 -34.16 18.59
C MET A 256 -10.48 -33.19 19.74
N GLU A 257 -11.42 -33.09 20.69
CA GLU A 257 -11.38 -32.14 21.80
C GLU A 257 -10.11 -32.28 22.65
N ASP A 258 -9.79 -33.52 23.03
CA ASP A 258 -8.60 -33.86 23.82
C ASP A 258 -7.31 -33.66 23.02
N THR A 259 -7.32 -34.10 21.76
CA THR A 259 -6.15 -33.98 20.86
C THR A 259 -5.71 -32.53 20.72
N PHE A 260 -6.66 -31.61 20.57
CA PHE A 260 -6.36 -30.19 20.42
C PHE A 260 -6.32 -29.44 21.75
N SER A 261 -6.60 -30.14 22.86
CA SER A 261 -6.69 -29.55 24.18
C SER A 261 -7.58 -28.31 24.18
N VAL A 262 -8.83 -28.48 23.72
CA VAL A 262 -9.81 -27.41 23.49
C VAL A 262 -9.97 -26.47 24.69
N GLU A 263 -9.93 -27.01 25.92
CA GLU A 263 -9.94 -26.23 27.17
C GLU A 263 -8.75 -25.25 27.34
N SER A 264 -7.69 -25.45 26.54
CA SER A 264 -6.55 -24.55 26.49
C SER A 264 -6.74 -23.37 25.55
N ILE A 265 -7.60 -23.54 24.54
CA ILE A 265 -7.91 -22.54 23.53
C ILE A 265 -9.11 -21.71 23.98
N PHE A 266 -10.12 -22.36 24.57
CA PHE A 266 -11.36 -21.75 24.97
C PHE A 266 -11.60 -21.86 26.48
N SER A 267 -12.22 -20.84 27.06
CA SER A 267 -12.70 -20.82 28.43
C SER A 267 -14.06 -20.13 28.47
N GLU A 268 -15.08 -20.78 29.02
CA GLU A 268 -16.45 -20.23 29.10
C GLU A 268 -16.99 -19.73 27.74
N ASN A 269 -16.72 -20.47 26.66
CA ASN A 269 -17.11 -20.11 25.29
C ASN A 269 -16.44 -18.82 24.76
N LYS A 270 -15.25 -18.49 25.25
CA LYS A 270 -14.43 -17.35 24.82
C LYS A 270 -13.01 -17.77 24.52
N LEU A 271 -12.33 -17.02 23.67
CA LEU A 271 -10.92 -17.25 23.33
C LEU A 271 -10.02 -16.94 24.53
N ASN A 272 -9.22 -17.91 24.97
CA ASN A 272 -8.29 -17.78 26.09
C ASN A 272 -6.89 -17.36 25.61
N LEU A 273 -6.74 -16.08 25.26
CA LEU A 273 -5.48 -15.54 24.75
C LEU A 273 -4.31 -15.70 25.74
N ASP A 274 -4.54 -15.53 27.04
CA ASP A 274 -3.49 -15.69 28.05
C ASP A 274 -2.86 -17.07 28.05
N ARG A 275 -3.70 -18.11 28.00
CA ARG A 275 -3.24 -19.49 27.96
C ARG A 275 -2.59 -19.83 26.62
N LEU A 276 -3.12 -19.31 25.51
CA LEU A 276 -2.58 -19.53 24.17
C LEU A 276 -1.15 -18.99 24.02
N PHE A 277 -0.91 -17.74 24.39
CA PHE A 277 0.46 -17.18 24.34
C PHE A 277 1.43 -17.92 25.28
N LYS A 278 0.96 -18.39 26.44
CA LYS A 278 1.78 -19.22 27.33
C LYS A 278 2.13 -20.58 26.71
N LEU A 279 1.24 -21.15 25.91
CA LEU A 279 1.48 -22.42 25.20
C LEU A 279 2.44 -22.24 24.03
N GLU A 280 2.24 -21.22 23.22
CA GLU A 280 3.13 -20.85 22.10
C GLU A 280 4.58 -20.69 22.57
N HIS A 281 4.81 -20.03 23.71
CA HIS A 281 6.16 -19.89 24.27
C HIS A 281 6.75 -21.19 24.83
N LYS A 282 5.93 -22.14 25.27
CA LYS A 282 6.37 -23.38 25.93
C LYS A 282 6.55 -24.55 24.96
N SER A 283 5.78 -24.58 23.88
CA SER A 283 5.76 -25.68 22.92
C SER A 283 5.87 -25.16 21.50
N ASN A 284 6.71 -25.82 20.70
CA ASN A 284 6.80 -25.59 19.26
C ASN A 284 5.64 -26.27 18.49
N GLU A 285 4.58 -26.68 19.18
CA GLU A 285 3.40 -27.30 18.58
C GLU A 285 2.21 -26.35 18.49
N TYR A 286 2.21 -25.26 19.25
CA TYR A 286 1.18 -24.22 19.22
C TYR A 286 1.74 -22.94 18.63
N PHE A 287 0.94 -22.23 17.84
CA PHE A 287 1.28 -20.91 17.33
C PHE A 287 0.03 -20.05 17.14
N ILE A 288 0.22 -18.74 17.13
CA ILE A 288 -0.83 -17.77 16.85
C ILE A 288 -0.53 -17.07 15.52
N GLY A 289 -1.58 -16.80 14.75
CA GLY A 289 -1.51 -16.18 13.44
C GLY A 289 -1.40 -17.18 12.29
N PRO A 290 -1.45 -16.69 11.05
CA PRO A 290 -1.52 -17.55 9.88
C PRO A 290 -0.24 -18.38 9.69
N ILE A 291 -0.34 -19.52 8.99
CA ILE A 291 0.81 -20.40 8.71
C ILE A 291 1.91 -19.72 7.89
N TYR A 292 1.53 -18.71 7.10
CA TYR A 292 2.43 -17.92 6.27
C TYR A 292 3.02 -16.70 7.00
N SER A 293 2.73 -16.49 8.28
CA SER A 293 3.52 -15.55 9.09
C SER A 293 4.98 -16.02 9.13
N LYS A 294 5.93 -15.11 9.39
CA LYS A 294 7.35 -15.41 9.26
C LYS A 294 7.77 -16.55 10.20
N GLU A 295 7.44 -16.41 11.48
CA GLU A 295 7.77 -17.37 12.53
C GLU A 295 7.06 -18.71 12.32
N ASN A 296 5.77 -18.68 11.95
CA ASN A 296 4.97 -19.90 11.75
C ASN A 296 5.40 -20.66 10.50
N SER A 297 5.73 -19.94 9.42
CA SER A 297 6.28 -20.53 8.20
C SER A 297 7.60 -21.23 8.50
N ASP A 298 8.50 -20.57 9.22
CA ASP A 298 9.79 -21.17 9.58
C ASP A 298 9.64 -22.41 10.48
N LEU A 299 8.70 -22.38 11.44
CA LEU A 299 8.35 -23.53 12.26
C LEU A 299 7.81 -24.69 11.41
N PHE A 300 6.89 -24.40 10.47
CA PHE A 300 6.30 -25.37 9.57
C PHE A 300 7.36 -26.04 8.67
N PHE A 301 8.20 -25.25 7.99
CA PHE A 301 9.25 -25.79 7.14
C PHE A 301 10.37 -26.48 7.92
N LYS A 302 10.64 -26.06 9.17
CA LYS A 302 11.52 -26.82 10.07
C LYS A 302 10.93 -28.18 10.40
N THR A 303 9.61 -28.26 10.60
CA THR A 303 8.91 -29.54 10.82
C THR A 303 8.97 -30.41 9.57
N ILE A 304 8.72 -29.86 8.38
CA ILE A 304 8.85 -30.60 7.11
C ILE A 304 10.26 -31.23 6.96
N LYS A 305 11.31 -30.45 7.25
CA LYS A 305 12.70 -30.93 7.15
C LYS A 305 12.99 -32.15 8.02
N GLN A 306 12.26 -32.36 9.12
CA GLN A 306 12.43 -33.54 9.99
C GLN A 306 11.95 -34.83 9.32
N TYR A 307 11.11 -34.73 8.29
CA TYR A 307 10.53 -35.86 7.56
C TYR A 307 11.05 -35.95 6.12
N GLN A 308 12.14 -35.25 5.81
CA GLN A 308 12.77 -35.28 4.50
C GLN A 308 13.71 -36.50 4.41
N ASP A 309 13.24 -37.58 3.80
CA ASP A 309 14.01 -38.79 3.56
C ASP A 309 14.62 -38.80 2.13
N GLN A 310 15.47 -39.78 1.80
CA GLN A 310 16.04 -39.92 0.45
C GLN A 310 15.01 -40.34 -0.61
N ASN A 311 13.88 -40.94 -0.21
CA ASN A 311 12.78 -41.36 -1.09
C ASN A 311 11.55 -40.46 -0.89
N ASN A 312 11.60 -39.25 -1.46
CA ASN A 312 10.51 -38.25 -1.34
C ASN A 312 9.39 -38.41 -2.38
N ASP A 313 9.48 -39.39 -3.29
CA ASP A 313 8.57 -39.49 -4.45
C ASP A 313 7.12 -39.88 -4.10
N ASP A 314 6.86 -40.39 -2.88
CA ASP A 314 5.50 -40.74 -2.41
C ASP A 314 4.94 -39.77 -1.35
N LYS A 315 5.62 -38.64 -1.09
CA LYS A 315 5.15 -37.65 -0.11
C LYS A 315 4.24 -36.62 -0.79
N GLN A 316 3.01 -36.52 -0.30
CA GLN A 316 2.00 -35.57 -0.75
C GLN A 316 1.59 -34.67 0.42
N LEU A 317 1.55 -33.36 0.15
CA LEU A 317 0.98 -32.37 1.05
C LEU A 317 -0.41 -31.97 0.54
N TYR A 318 -1.41 -32.13 1.39
CA TYR A 318 -2.73 -31.57 1.19
C TYR A 318 -2.93 -30.34 2.07
N TRP A 319 -3.70 -29.37 1.58
CA TRP A 319 -4.04 -28.15 2.31
C TRP A 319 -5.52 -27.82 2.08
N LEU A 320 -6.30 -27.66 3.14
CA LEU A 320 -7.64 -27.10 3.09
C LEU A 320 -7.57 -25.63 3.48
N ALA A 321 -8.01 -24.74 2.59
CA ALA A 321 -8.15 -23.32 2.91
C ALA A 321 -9.43 -23.09 3.76
N PRO A 322 -9.41 -22.11 4.67
CA PRO A 322 -10.59 -21.69 5.40
C PRO A 322 -11.47 -20.78 4.51
N SER A 323 -12.71 -20.57 4.91
CA SER A 323 -13.60 -19.57 4.29
C SER A 323 -13.53 -18.27 5.07
N ASP A 324 -12.35 -17.66 5.10
CA ASP A 324 -12.06 -16.45 5.85
C ASP A 324 -11.53 -15.33 4.94
N GLU A 325 -12.11 -14.14 5.05
CA GLU A 325 -11.76 -12.98 4.21
C GLU A 325 -10.34 -12.44 4.48
N PHE A 326 -9.75 -12.75 5.64
CA PHE A 326 -8.37 -12.41 5.98
C PHE A 326 -7.36 -13.45 5.47
N TRP A 327 -7.81 -14.62 5.01
CA TRP A 327 -6.91 -15.66 4.51
C TRP A 327 -6.19 -15.22 3.23
N GLY A 328 -4.86 -15.30 3.26
CA GLY A 328 -3.99 -14.87 2.18
C GLY A 328 -3.88 -13.36 2.02
N LYS A 329 -4.46 -12.54 2.91
CA LYS A 329 -4.38 -11.06 2.83
C LYS A 329 -3.05 -10.52 3.36
N SER A 330 -1.95 -11.08 2.89
CA SER A 330 -0.59 -10.60 3.15
C SER A 330 0.32 -11.03 2.01
N ASP A 331 1.30 -10.20 1.64
CA ASP A 331 2.33 -10.53 0.65
C ASP A 331 3.12 -11.78 1.04
N ARG A 332 3.22 -12.09 2.34
CA ARG A 332 3.85 -13.33 2.83
C ARG A 332 3.14 -14.59 2.37
N PHE A 333 1.87 -14.51 1.99
CA PHE A 333 1.14 -15.63 1.41
C PHE A 333 1.80 -16.10 0.12
N SER A 334 2.13 -15.19 -0.79
CA SER A 334 2.81 -15.52 -2.04
C SER A 334 4.19 -16.12 -1.79
N ASP A 335 4.97 -15.56 -0.87
CA ASP A 335 6.26 -16.13 -0.46
C ASP A 335 6.13 -17.57 0.06
N PHE A 336 5.08 -17.84 0.84
CA PHE A 336 4.78 -19.17 1.35
C PHE A 336 4.44 -20.16 0.24
N ILE A 337 3.62 -19.76 -0.74
CA ILE A 337 3.30 -20.58 -1.92
C ILE A 337 4.55 -20.89 -2.73
N ASP A 338 5.41 -19.90 -2.96
CA ASP A 338 6.65 -20.08 -3.71
C ASP A 338 7.61 -21.02 -2.97
N ARG A 339 7.71 -20.90 -1.65
CA ARG A 339 8.50 -21.80 -0.81
C ARG A 339 7.96 -23.24 -0.81
N LEU A 340 6.64 -23.42 -0.79
CA LEU A 340 6.00 -24.74 -0.94
C LEU A 340 6.32 -25.36 -2.31
N SER A 341 6.18 -24.57 -3.38
CA SER A 341 6.36 -24.99 -4.77
C SER A 341 7.81 -25.35 -5.11
N THR A 342 8.77 -24.75 -4.42
CA THR A 342 10.21 -24.99 -4.62
C THR A 342 10.79 -26.07 -3.70
N THR A 343 10.12 -26.37 -2.59
CA THR A 343 10.59 -27.38 -1.63
C THR A 343 10.25 -28.79 -2.11
N THR A 344 11.26 -29.65 -2.33
CA THR A 344 11.12 -30.96 -3.00
C THR A 344 9.96 -31.84 -2.52
N ILE A 345 9.76 -31.95 -1.20
CA ILE A 345 8.73 -32.81 -0.58
C ILE A 345 7.31 -32.18 -0.63
N THR A 346 7.20 -30.87 -0.90
CA THR A 346 5.92 -30.15 -0.99
C THR A 346 5.64 -29.58 -2.37
N LYS A 347 6.56 -29.72 -3.33
CA LYS A 347 6.48 -29.10 -4.67
C LYS A 347 5.20 -29.41 -5.44
N ASN A 348 4.55 -30.53 -5.12
CA ASN A 348 3.30 -30.99 -5.73
C ASN A 348 2.10 -30.85 -4.78
N PHE A 349 2.15 -29.93 -3.82
CA PHE A 349 1.05 -29.74 -2.88
C PHE A 349 -0.28 -29.46 -3.61
N LYS A 350 -1.38 -29.84 -2.96
CA LYS A 350 -2.73 -29.64 -3.45
C LYS A 350 -3.53 -28.89 -2.38
N CYS A 351 -3.97 -27.68 -2.72
CA CYS A 351 -4.76 -26.82 -1.87
C CYS A 351 -6.23 -26.80 -2.32
N PHE A 352 -7.14 -27.19 -1.44
CA PHE A 352 -8.58 -27.25 -1.64
C PHE A 352 -9.20 -25.94 -1.16
N LEU A 353 -9.84 -25.25 -2.09
CA LEU A 353 -10.49 -23.96 -1.92
C LEU A 353 -12.01 -24.16 -1.82
N PRO A 354 -12.62 -23.80 -0.68
CA PRO A 354 -14.06 -23.91 -0.51
C PRO A 354 -14.79 -22.96 -1.46
N VAL A 355 -15.82 -23.45 -2.14
CA VAL A 355 -16.78 -22.61 -2.88
C VAL A 355 -18.20 -23.10 -2.60
N ALA A 356 -19.19 -22.21 -2.68
CA ALA A 356 -20.57 -22.59 -2.42
C ALA A 356 -21.11 -23.61 -3.44
N TYR A 357 -20.68 -23.50 -4.70
CA TYR A 357 -21.06 -24.37 -5.82
C TYR A 357 -20.09 -24.19 -7.00
N ARG A 358 -20.14 -25.11 -7.99
CA ARG A 358 -19.17 -25.22 -9.11
C ARG A 358 -18.87 -23.91 -9.86
N ASN A 359 -19.87 -23.05 -10.02
CA ASN A 359 -19.80 -21.80 -10.77
C ASN A 359 -19.94 -20.57 -9.87
N ASP A 360 -19.50 -20.65 -8.62
CA ASP A 360 -19.44 -19.50 -7.71
C ASP A 360 -18.41 -18.48 -8.24
N LYS A 361 -18.89 -17.58 -9.11
CA LYS A 361 -18.05 -16.60 -9.80
C LYS A 361 -17.39 -15.64 -8.82
N GLN A 362 -18.01 -15.37 -7.68
CA GLN A 362 -17.50 -14.41 -6.70
C GLN A 362 -16.27 -15.00 -6.01
N SER A 363 -16.41 -16.19 -5.40
CA SER A 363 -15.30 -16.86 -4.71
C SER A 363 -14.16 -17.18 -5.66
N ILE A 364 -14.47 -17.72 -6.85
CA ILE A 364 -13.46 -18.02 -7.89
C ILE A 364 -12.72 -16.75 -8.32
N ALA A 365 -13.43 -15.62 -8.52
CA ALA A 365 -12.77 -14.36 -8.88
C ALA A 365 -11.90 -13.82 -7.75
N SER A 366 -12.33 -13.96 -6.49
CA SER A 366 -11.53 -13.60 -5.32
C SER A 366 -10.25 -14.43 -5.23
N TYR A 367 -10.33 -15.75 -5.39
CA TYR A 367 -9.15 -16.62 -5.40
C TYR A 367 -8.22 -16.33 -6.57
N LYS A 368 -8.73 -16.03 -7.76
CA LYS A 368 -7.89 -15.66 -8.92
C LYS A 368 -7.19 -14.31 -8.76
N LYS A 369 -7.68 -13.43 -7.87
CA LYS A 369 -6.96 -12.21 -7.48
C LYS A 369 -5.87 -12.49 -6.45
N LEU A 370 -6.04 -13.55 -5.65
CA LEU A 370 -5.11 -13.94 -4.59
C LEU A 370 -3.95 -14.81 -5.12
N ILE A 371 -4.27 -15.73 -6.02
CA ILE A 371 -3.39 -16.80 -6.46
C ILE A 371 -2.94 -16.52 -7.89
N THR A 372 -1.64 -16.65 -8.16
CA THR A 372 -1.08 -16.46 -9.51
C THR A 372 -1.69 -17.46 -10.49
N ALA A 373 -1.75 -17.09 -11.77
CA ALA A 373 -2.30 -17.96 -12.81
C ALA A 373 -1.61 -19.33 -12.85
N GLU A 374 -0.28 -19.35 -12.69
CA GLU A 374 0.54 -20.55 -12.66
C GLU A 374 0.24 -21.44 -11.44
N ALA A 375 0.28 -20.87 -10.24
CA ALA A 375 0.01 -21.64 -9.02
C ALA A 375 -1.43 -22.19 -9.04
N GLY A 376 -2.40 -21.37 -9.46
CA GLY A 376 -3.80 -21.78 -9.57
C GLY A 376 -4.08 -22.84 -10.63
N ALA A 377 -3.18 -23.02 -11.61
CA ALA A 377 -3.28 -24.08 -12.61
C ALA A 377 -2.59 -25.39 -12.19
N LYS A 378 -1.84 -25.39 -11.08
CA LYS A 378 -1.04 -26.54 -10.63
C LYS A 378 -1.49 -27.08 -9.27
N HIS A 379 -1.75 -26.19 -8.32
CA HIS A 379 -1.84 -26.54 -6.91
C HIS A 379 -3.22 -26.30 -6.31
N PHE A 380 -4.01 -25.38 -6.85
CA PHE A 380 -5.27 -24.97 -6.23
C PHE A 380 -6.48 -25.59 -6.92
N LEU A 381 -7.30 -26.25 -6.12
CA LEU A 381 -8.46 -27.05 -6.50
C LEU A 381 -9.70 -26.48 -5.82
N THR A 382 -10.85 -26.51 -6.45
CA THR A 382 -12.11 -26.03 -5.86
C THR A 382 -13.02 -27.21 -5.52
N PHE A 383 -13.79 -27.06 -4.43
CA PHE A 383 -14.76 -28.06 -3.99
C PHE A 383 -15.97 -27.38 -3.32
N LYS A 384 -17.07 -28.12 -3.18
CA LYS A 384 -18.29 -27.63 -2.53
C LYS A 384 -18.10 -27.59 -1.02
N GLU A 385 -18.07 -26.40 -0.43
CA GLU A 385 -17.85 -26.23 1.01
C GLU A 385 -18.85 -27.01 1.87
N SER A 386 -20.14 -26.98 1.51
CA SER A 386 -21.20 -27.67 2.27
C SER A 386 -21.10 -29.20 2.26
N SER A 387 -20.10 -29.78 1.58
CA SER A 387 -19.86 -31.23 1.56
C SER A 387 -18.96 -31.71 2.69
N VAL A 388 -18.32 -30.78 3.43
CA VAL A 388 -17.37 -31.11 4.50
C VAL A 388 -17.83 -30.54 5.84
N VAL A 389 -17.42 -31.18 6.93
CA VAL A 389 -17.84 -30.82 8.31
C VAL A 389 -17.16 -29.56 8.85
N PHE A 390 -16.09 -29.08 8.22
CA PHE A 390 -15.26 -27.98 8.74
C PHE A 390 -15.90 -26.59 8.69
N ASP A 391 -17.02 -26.42 7.98
CA ASP A 391 -17.84 -25.18 7.93
C ASP A 391 -17.03 -23.88 7.74
N GLY A 392 -15.95 -23.96 6.97
CA GLY A 392 -15.09 -22.82 6.65
C GLY A 392 -14.32 -22.21 7.84
N ASN A 393 -14.34 -22.80 9.02
CA ASN A 393 -13.71 -22.28 10.25
C ASN A 393 -12.32 -22.87 10.51
N PHE A 394 -11.94 -23.91 9.76
CA PHE A 394 -10.66 -24.60 9.91
C PHE A 394 -9.84 -24.53 8.63
N GLU A 395 -8.54 -24.43 8.83
CA GLU A 395 -7.51 -24.62 7.82
C GLU A 395 -6.68 -25.83 8.23
N LEU A 396 -6.36 -26.70 7.28
CA LEU A 396 -5.75 -28.00 7.58
C LEU A 396 -4.63 -28.30 6.58
N LEU A 397 -3.41 -28.51 7.05
CA LEU A 397 -2.29 -28.97 6.23
C LEU A 397 -1.93 -30.40 6.65
N VAL A 398 -1.84 -31.34 5.72
CA VAL A 398 -1.57 -32.76 6.04
C VAL A 398 -0.47 -33.30 5.15
N MET A 399 0.61 -33.75 5.77
CA MET A 399 1.68 -34.47 5.10
C MET A 399 1.48 -35.98 5.29
N LYS A 400 1.35 -36.72 4.18
CA LYS A 400 1.15 -38.18 4.16
C LYS A 400 2.09 -38.91 5.12
N ASP A 401 1.53 -39.71 6.02
CA ASP A 401 2.24 -40.54 7.01
C ASP A 401 3.24 -39.80 7.93
N SER A 402 3.07 -38.48 8.10
CA SER A 402 4.02 -37.65 8.84
C SER A 402 3.37 -36.84 9.96
N PHE A 403 2.65 -35.77 9.62
CA PHE A 403 2.04 -34.85 10.59
C PHE A 403 0.91 -34.08 9.91
N CYS A 404 0.06 -33.43 10.71
CA CYS A 404 -0.88 -32.44 10.24
C CYS A 404 -0.78 -31.15 11.05
N VAL A 405 -1.24 -30.04 10.46
CA VAL A 405 -1.38 -28.74 11.10
C VAL A 405 -2.84 -28.37 11.01
N LEU A 406 -3.50 -28.20 12.15
CA LEU A 406 -4.84 -27.63 12.21
C LEU A 406 -4.72 -26.16 12.61
N ILE A 407 -5.43 -25.29 11.92
CA ILE A 407 -5.51 -23.87 12.23
C ILE A 407 -6.98 -23.50 12.36
N ILE A 408 -7.36 -23.02 13.53
CA ILE A 408 -8.72 -22.62 13.85
C ILE A 408 -8.83 -21.11 13.65
N HIS A 409 -9.74 -20.66 12.79
CA HIS A 409 -9.96 -19.24 12.52
C HIS A 409 -11.05 -18.71 13.45
N VAL A 410 -10.65 -18.25 14.64
CA VAL A 410 -11.58 -17.87 15.70
C VAL A 410 -12.05 -16.41 15.53
N SER A 411 -13.36 -16.18 15.52
CA SER A 411 -13.96 -14.86 15.66
C SER A 411 -14.69 -14.78 16.98
N ASP A 412 -14.14 -14.06 17.96
CA ASP A 412 -14.79 -13.86 19.26
C ASP A 412 -15.38 -12.45 19.35
N SER A 413 -16.71 -12.35 19.39
CA SER A 413 -17.43 -11.07 19.53
C SER A 413 -17.32 -10.46 20.93
N SER A 414 -16.90 -11.23 21.94
CA SER A 414 -16.66 -10.72 23.30
C SER A 414 -15.33 -9.96 23.41
N THR A 415 -14.48 -10.07 22.40
CA THR A 415 -13.19 -9.37 22.31
C THR A 415 -13.24 -8.27 21.26
N ASN A 416 -12.51 -7.18 21.48
CA ASN A 416 -12.41 -6.07 20.52
C ASN A 416 -11.47 -6.35 19.34
N ILE A 417 -11.05 -7.62 19.16
CA ILE A 417 -10.09 -8.04 18.13
C ILE A 417 -10.61 -7.68 16.74
N LEU A 418 -9.73 -7.15 15.89
CA LEU A 418 -10.11 -6.51 14.63
C LEU A 418 -10.33 -7.53 13.50
N THR A 419 -9.70 -8.70 13.59
CA THR A 419 -9.79 -9.79 12.61
C THR A 419 -10.18 -11.10 13.27
N THR A 420 -10.26 -12.17 12.50
CA THR A 420 -10.19 -13.51 13.07
C THR A 420 -8.78 -13.77 13.61
N VAL A 421 -8.69 -14.63 14.63
CA VAL A 421 -7.43 -15.06 15.25
C VAL A 421 -7.17 -16.49 14.79
N PRO A 422 -6.21 -16.70 13.87
CA PRO A 422 -5.79 -18.05 13.52
C PRO A 422 -5.01 -18.64 14.71
N VAL A 423 -5.43 -19.81 15.18
CA VAL A 423 -4.76 -20.56 16.24
C VAL A 423 -4.32 -21.90 15.68
N GLY A 424 -3.02 -22.09 15.56
CA GLY A 424 -2.42 -23.23 14.91
C GLY A 424 -1.86 -24.28 15.86
N ILE A 425 -2.03 -25.55 15.49
CA ILE A 425 -1.56 -26.71 16.25
C ILE A 425 -0.91 -27.71 15.30
N ILE A 426 0.35 -28.08 15.56
CA ILE A 426 1.08 -29.11 14.83
C ILE A 426 0.88 -30.46 15.55
N VAL A 427 0.16 -31.38 14.91
CA VAL A 427 -0.12 -32.72 15.42
C VAL A 427 0.76 -33.74 14.73
N LYS A 428 1.64 -34.38 15.50
CA LYS A 428 2.59 -35.41 15.02
C LYS A 428 2.07 -36.84 15.17
N ASN A 429 0.84 -37.01 15.63
CA ASN A 429 0.20 -38.31 15.72
C ASN A 429 -0.09 -38.85 14.31
N LYS A 430 0.59 -39.92 13.92
CA LYS A 430 0.47 -40.52 12.58
C LYS A 430 -0.93 -41.02 12.26
N ALA A 431 -1.66 -41.58 13.24
CA ALA A 431 -3.01 -42.09 13.00
C ALA A 431 -3.97 -40.95 12.63
N ILE A 432 -3.83 -39.81 13.29
CA ILE A 432 -4.61 -38.59 13.02
C ILE A 432 -4.24 -38.02 11.66
N ALA A 433 -2.94 -37.89 11.37
CA ALA A 433 -2.48 -37.43 10.06
C ALA A 433 -2.97 -38.34 8.92
N GLN A 434 -2.98 -39.66 9.12
CA GLN A 434 -3.53 -40.63 8.16
C GLN A 434 -5.04 -40.48 7.97
N SER A 435 -5.80 -40.27 9.06
CA SER A 435 -7.24 -40.03 8.98
C SER A 435 -7.57 -38.80 8.14
N PHE A 436 -6.90 -37.67 8.42
CA PHE A 436 -7.10 -36.46 7.62
C PHE A 436 -6.59 -36.59 6.18
N TYR A 437 -5.49 -37.32 5.96
CA TYR A 437 -4.99 -37.57 4.61
C TYR A 437 -6.03 -38.34 3.78
N LYS A 438 -6.63 -39.39 4.37
CA LYS A 438 -7.71 -40.15 3.74
C LYS A 438 -8.92 -39.28 3.43
N PHE A 439 -9.29 -38.37 4.33
CA PHE A 439 -10.34 -37.39 4.06
C PHE A 439 -10.09 -36.59 2.76
N PHE A 440 -8.85 -36.15 2.51
CA PHE A 440 -8.52 -35.45 1.25
C PHE A 440 -8.58 -36.38 0.02
N GLU A 441 -8.16 -37.64 0.15
CA GLU A 441 -8.32 -38.62 -0.95
C GLU A 441 -9.79 -38.86 -1.27
N ASP A 442 -10.64 -39.01 -0.25
CA ASP A 442 -12.08 -39.19 -0.41
C ASP A 442 -12.72 -37.94 -1.06
N LEU A 443 -12.30 -36.73 -0.65
CA LEU A 443 -12.77 -35.46 -1.22
C LEU A 443 -12.34 -35.28 -2.68
N GLU A 444 -11.11 -35.65 -3.04
CA GLU A 444 -10.61 -35.56 -4.42
C GLU A 444 -11.34 -36.54 -5.36
N ASN A 445 -11.77 -37.68 -4.83
CA ASN A 445 -12.52 -38.69 -5.57
C ASN A 445 -14.04 -38.43 -5.60
N ASP A 446 -14.54 -37.42 -4.90
CA ASP A 446 -15.96 -37.04 -4.91
C ASP A 446 -16.31 -36.30 -6.20
N GLY A 447 -16.75 -37.06 -7.22
CA GLY A 447 -17.12 -36.50 -8.53
C GLY A 447 -18.28 -35.49 -8.52
N GLU A 448 -19.09 -35.43 -7.45
CA GLU A 448 -20.19 -34.48 -7.34
C GLU A 448 -19.73 -33.16 -6.71
N ASN A 449 -18.94 -33.21 -5.64
CA ASN A 449 -18.55 -32.05 -4.86
C ASN A 449 -17.15 -31.51 -5.20
N PHE A 450 -16.33 -32.27 -5.92
CA PHE A 450 -15.04 -31.81 -6.43
C PHE A 450 -15.16 -31.15 -7.80
N PHE A 451 -14.60 -29.95 -7.93
CA PHE A 451 -14.73 -29.13 -9.13
C PHE A 451 -13.43 -28.99 -9.93
N GLY A 452 -12.30 -29.49 -9.40
CA GLY A 452 -11.01 -29.52 -10.09
C GLY A 452 -10.22 -28.23 -9.95
N LEU A 453 -9.24 -28.00 -10.84
CA LEU A 453 -8.31 -26.86 -10.73
C LEU A 453 -9.00 -25.51 -10.89
N LEU A 454 -8.60 -24.53 -10.05
CA LEU A 454 -9.09 -23.15 -10.06
C LEU A 454 -8.98 -22.48 -11.45
N ASN A 455 -7.87 -22.74 -12.14
CA ASN A 455 -7.58 -22.22 -13.48
C ASN A 455 -7.70 -23.28 -14.59
N SER A 456 -8.56 -24.28 -14.42
CA SER A 456 -8.94 -25.17 -15.53
C SER A 456 -9.59 -24.35 -16.67
N LYS A 457 -9.25 -24.70 -17.92
CA LYS A 457 -9.72 -24.02 -19.13
C LYS A 457 -11.16 -24.34 -19.47
#